data_AF-A0A0G1SWT6-F1
#
_entry.id   AF-A0A0G1SWT6-F1
#
_cell.length_a   1.000
_cell.length_b   1.000
_cell.length_c   1.000
_cell.angle_alpha   90.00
_cell.angle_beta   90.00
_cell.angle_gamma   90.00
#
_symmetry.space_group_name_H-M   'P 1'
#
loop_
_entity.id
_entity.type
_entity.pdbx_description
1 polymer ?
#
loop_
_entity_poly.entity_id
_entity_poly.type
_entity_poly.pdbx_seq_one_letter_code
_entity_poly.pdbx_strand_id
1 'polypeptide(L)'
;MRVKLSKASLKKLFNAVLEKHKSWKNAAITSGVSTRTLRDWRQGKYSIPFKVFKRFRVASGLHEDELSPIFLSDFWHINDAAKKGALVRMRLHGNFGTPEGRKRGGFASLITHAKKQTDFKVLKNINEPRYSQKFAEFMGILFGDGHVSKYQVSITTNSKTDKAHALFIKELIKDLFGISAKLKYYANENTVVVVASSKALAEFLNRHGMPVGNKLQKGLSIPIWILSNALYQKAFIRGLFDTDGCIYVDVHKINKKIYKHFGLAITSYAEELLNDVIKMLQSLGFSPTHRTSQKSLFIRKQDEIVRFFQEIGTNNPKHYKRYLNGGIPKRP
;
A
#
# COMPACT_ATOMS: atom_id res chain seq x y z
N MET A 1 25.52 -32.11 -27.29
CA MET A 1 25.73 -33.39 -26.59
C MET A 1 27.22 -33.61 -26.35
N ARG A 2 27.57 -34.09 -25.16
CA ARG A 2 28.93 -34.39 -24.70
C ARG A 2 29.07 -35.89 -24.45
N VAL A 3 30.28 -36.41 -24.60
CA VAL A 3 30.61 -37.83 -24.43
C VAL A 3 31.61 -37.96 -23.30
N LYS A 4 31.29 -38.81 -22.32
CA LYS A 4 32.18 -39.19 -21.23
C LYS A 4 32.57 -40.65 -21.40
N LEU A 5 33.86 -40.92 -21.31
CA LEU A 5 34.46 -42.24 -21.47
C LEU A 5 35.22 -42.61 -20.20
N SER A 6 35.35 -43.92 -19.94
CA SER A 6 36.23 -44.43 -18.88
C SER A 6 37.70 -44.11 -19.20
N LYS A 7 38.59 -44.11 -18.18
CA LYS A 7 40.04 -43.90 -18.42
C LYS A 7 40.63 -44.96 -19.37
N ALA A 8 40.14 -46.20 -19.30
CA ALA A 8 40.57 -47.29 -20.18
C ALA A 8 40.11 -47.04 -21.63
N SER A 9 38.84 -46.66 -21.83
CA SER A 9 38.26 -46.34 -23.14
C SER A 9 38.90 -45.09 -23.75
N LEU A 10 39.24 -44.08 -22.94
CA LEU A 10 40.00 -42.90 -23.38
C LEU A 10 41.40 -43.29 -23.87
N LYS A 11 42.12 -44.12 -23.12
CA LYS A 11 43.45 -44.59 -23.51
C LYS A 11 43.38 -45.37 -24.84
N LYS A 12 42.40 -46.26 -24.99
CA LYS A 12 42.17 -47.04 -26.21
C LYS A 12 41.86 -46.14 -27.42
N LEU A 13 40.89 -45.23 -27.28
CA LEU A 13 40.51 -44.29 -28.34
C LEU A 13 41.68 -43.40 -28.76
N PHE A 14 42.36 -42.77 -27.80
CA PHE A 14 43.42 -41.81 -28.10
C PHE A 14 44.72 -42.47 -28.60
N ASN A 15 45.01 -43.73 -28.23
CA ASN A 15 46.12 -44.50 -28.81
C ASN A 15 45.86 -44.80 -30.30
N ALA A 16 44.66 -45.29 -30.64
CA ALA A 16 44.29 -45.57 -32.03
C ALA A 16 44.23 -44.28 -32.89
N VAL A 17 43.78 -43.16 -32.31
CA VAL A 17 43.84 -41.84 -32.97
C VAL A 17 45.30 -41.40 -33.20
N LEU A 18 46.20 -41.65 -32.25
CA LEU A 18 47.62 -41.31 -32.42
C LEU A 18 48.29 -42.14 -33.52
N GLU A 19 48.03 -43.46 -33.54
CA GLU A 19 48.55 -44.38 -34.57
C GLU A 19 48.15 -43.92 -35.98
N LYS A 20 46.90 -43.48 -36.16
CA LYS A 20 46.42 -42.97 -37.46
C LYS A 20 47.01 -41.63 -37.86
N HIS A 21 47.09 -40.68 -36.94
CA HIS A 21 47.51 -39.31 -37.27
C HIS A 21 49.02 -39.08 -37.14
N LYS A 22 49.77 -40.08 -36.65
CA LYS A 22 51.23 -40.10 -36.42
C LYS A 22 51.78 -39.06 -35.42
N SER A 23 51.03 -37.99 -35.16
CA SER A 23 51.40 -36.91 -34.23
C SER A 23 50.16 -36.26 -33.62
N TRP A 24 50.27 -35.87 -32.34
CA TRP A 24 49.26 -35.10 -31.62
C TRP A 24 48.96 -33.74 -32.26
N LYS A 25 49.95 -33.13 -32.94
CA LYS A 25 49.79 -31.87 -33.65
C LYS A 25 48.84 -32.04 -34.85
N ASN A 26 49.00 -33.15 -35.58
CA ASN A 26 48.14 -33.47 -36.72
C ASN A 26 46.72 -33.82 -36.27
N ALA A 27 46.57 -34.63 -35.21
CA ALA A 27 45.26 -34.94 -34.64
C ALA A 27 44.50 -33.68 -34.17
N ALA A 28 45.21 -32.70 -33.62
CA ALA A 28 44.67 -31.41 -33.19
C ALA A 28 44.16 -30.58 -34.39
N ILE A 29 44.99 -30.46 -35.45
CA ILE A 29 44.64 -29.75 -36.69
C ILE A 29 43.41 -30.38 -37.36
N THR A 30 43.40 -31.71 -37.55
CA THR A 30 42.26 -32.42 -38.19
C THR A 30 40.97 -32.29 -37.39
N SER A 31 41.07 -32.13 -36.07
CA SER A 31 39.91 -32.03 -35.18
C SER A 31 39.47 -30.59 -34.91
N GLY A 32 40.21 -29.59 -35.40
CA GLY A 32 39.92 -28.18 -35.17
C GLY A 32 40.05 -27.76 -33.70
N VAL A 33 40.93 -28.40 -32.93
CA VAL A 33 41.13 -28.11 -31.49
C VAL A 33 42.61 -27.98 -31.13
N SER A 34 42.90 -27.36 -30.00
CA SER A 34 44.28 -27.24 -29.53
C SER A 34 44.84 -28.58 -29.04
N THR A 35 46.16 -28.75 -29.11
CA THR A 35 46.87 -29.92 -28.55
C THR A 35 46.66 -30.06 -27.04
N ARG A 36 46.46 -28.94 -26.33
CA ARG A 36 46.10 -28.92 -24.91
C ARG A 36 44.71 -29.53 -24.67
N THR A 37 43.74 -29.18 -25.51
CA THR A 37 42.37 -29.73 -25.44
C THR A 37 42.36 -31.25 -25.61
N LEU A 38 43.14 -31.78 -26.56
CA LEU A 38 43.28 -33.24 -26.73
C LEU A 38 43.89 -33.90 -25.50
N ARG A 39 44.93 -33.29 -24.91
CA ARG A 39 45.57 -33.78 -23.69
C ARG A 39 44.59 -33.81 -22.52
N ASP A 40 43.82 -32.73 -22.33
CA ASP A 40 42.82 -32.63 -21.27
C ASP A 40 41.70 -33.67 -21.45
N TRP A 41 41.26 -33.95 -22.68
CA TRP A 41 40.31 -35.04 -22.96
C TRP A 41 40.90 -36.41 -22.69
N ARG A 42 42.14 -36.68 -23.12
CA ARG A 42 42.84 -37.95 -22.86
C ARG A 42 43.01 -38.21 -21.37
N GLN A 43 43.27 -37.18 -20.58
CA GLN A 43 43.36 -37.27 -19.11
C GLN A 43 41.98 -37.40 -18.44
N GLY A 44 40.88 -37.29 -19.19
CA GLY A 44 39.51 -37.36 -18.67
C GLY A 44 39.09 -36.11 -17.90
N LYS A 45 39.82 -34.99 -18.04
CA LYS A 45 39.55 -33.72 -17.35
C LYS A 45 38.24 -33.08 -17.82
N TYR A 46 37.91 -33.23 -19.10
CA TYR A 46 36.69 -32.71 -19.71
C TYR A 46 36.02 -33.74 -20.62
N SER A 47 34.70 -33.66 -20.75
CA SER A 47 33.92 -34.44 -21.71
C SER A 47 34.10 -33.96 -23.15
N ILE A 48 34.12 -34.89 -24.11
CA ILE A 48 34.37 -34.63 -25.54
C ILE A 48 33.07 -34.21 -26.23
N PRO A 49 33.04 -33.18 -27.10
CA PRO A 49 31.87 -32.89 -27.93
C PRO A 49 31.50 -34.08 -28.84
N PHE A 50 30.21 -34.42 -28.94
CA PHE A 50 29.78 -35.59 -29.71
C PHE A 50 30.25 -35.58 -31.17
N LYS A 51 30.22 -34.41 -31.83
CA LYS A 51 30.74 -34.24 -33.21
C LYS A 51 32.22 -34.63 -33.33
N VAL A 52 33.03 -34.32 -32.33
CA VAL A 52 34.46 -34.64 -32.31
C VAL A 52 34.67 -36.12 -31.97
N PHE A 53 33.91 -36.66 -31.01
CA PHE A 53 33.94 -38.08 -30.68
C PHE A 53 33.60 -38.96 -31.90
N LYS A 54 32.57 -38.60 -32.67
CA LYS A 54 32.20 -39.33 -33.91
C LYS A 54 33.35 -39.35 -34.93
N ARG A 55 34.05 -38.23 -35.10
CA ARG A 55 35.23 -38.16 -35.98
C ARG A 55 36.36 -39.04 -35.48
N PHE A 56 36.64 -39.03 -34.18
CA PHE A 56 37.66 -39.91 -33.59
C PHE A 56 37.32 -41.38 -33.68
N ARG A 57 36.05 -41.76 -33.48
CA ARG A 57 35.59 -43.14 -33.65
C ARG A 57 35.80 -43.65 -35.07
N VAL A 58 35.37 -42.87 -36.07
CA VAL A 58 35.58 -43.19 -37.49
C VAL A 58 37.07 -43.21 -37.84
N ALA A 59 37.86 -42.31 -37.24
CA ALA A 59 39.30 -42.31 -37.42
C ALA A 59 39.93 -43.59 -36.86
N SER A 60 39.58 -43.99 -35.64
CA SER A 60 40.19 -45.13 -34.94
C SER A 60 39.68 -46.51 -35.37
N GLY A 61 38.59 -46.59 -36.14
CA GLY A 61 37.99 -47.88 -36.54
C GLY A 61 37.37 -48.68 -35.38
N LEU A 62 37.11 -48.03 -34.24
CA LEU A 62 36.59 -48.69 -33.03
C LEU A 62 35.07 -48.68 -33.02
N HIS A 63 34.45 -49.79 -32.61
CA HIS A 63 33.01 -49.83 -32.41
C HIS A 63 32.59 -49.11 -31.13
N GLU A 64 31.33 -48.67 -31.09
CA GLU A 64 30.79 -47.91 -29.96
C GLU A 64 30.71 -48.76 -28.69
N ASP A 65 30.39 -50.04 -28.84
CA ASP A 65 30.30 -51.03 -27.76
C ASP A 65 31.64 -51.25 -27.06
N GLU A 66 32.74 -51.19 -27.81
CA GLU A 66 34.12 -51.31 -27.28
C GLU A 66 34.54 -50.15 -26.39
N LEU A 67 33.85 -49.01 -26.49
CA LEU A 67 34.18 -47.77 -25.77
C LEU A 67 33.19 -47.46 -24.66
N SER A 68 31.97 -48.01 -24.73
CA SER A 68 30.85 -47.81 -23.79
C SER A 68 30.64 -46.34 -23.42
N PRO A 69 30.35 -45.45 -24.39
CA PRO A 69 30.22 -44.01 -24.14
C PRO A 69 28.99 -43.65 -23.32
N ILE A 70 29.18 -42.76 -22.34
CA ILE A 70 28.07 -42.12 -21.64
C ILE A 70 27.78 -40.79 -22.33
N PHE A 71 26.58 -40.66 -22.87
CA PHE A 71 26.10 -39.43 -23.49
C PHE A 71 25.51 -38.49 -22.46
N LEU A 72 26.01 -37.26 -22.43
CA LEU A 72 25.55 -36.19 -21.57
C LEU A 72 24.93 -35.10 -22.43
N SER A 73 23.80 -34.55 -22.00
CA SER A 73 23.22 -33.36 -22.63
C SER A 73 24.21 -32.18 -22.55
N ASP A 74 24.04 -31.21 -23.45
CA ASP A 74 24.74 -29.94 -23.25
C ASP A 74 24.26 -29.31 -21.95
N PHE A 75 25.16 -28.61 -21.25
CA PHE A 75 24.86 -27.97 -19.97
C PHE A 75 24.49 -28.90 -18.80
N TRP A 76 24.81 -30.20 -18.89
CA TRP A 76 24.55 -31.19 -17.83
C TRP A 76 25.02 -30.78 -16.41
N HIS A 77 26.05 -29.93 -16.32
CA HIS A 77 26.65 -29.48 -15.07
C HIS A 77 26.07 -28.16 -14.52
N ILE A 78 25.16 -27.50 -15.24
CA ILE A 78 24.62 -26.18 -14.83
C ILE A 78 24.00 -26.27 -13.44
N ASN A 79 23.24 -27.32 -13.14
CA ASN A 79 22.57 -27.45 -11.84
C ASN A 79 23.57 -27.57 -10.68
N ASP A 80 24.63 -28.35 -10.84
CA ASP A 80 25.68 -28.50 -9.81
C ASP A 80 26.48 -27.19 -9.64
N ALA A 81 26.84 -26.54 -10.76
CA ALA A 81 27.52 -25.26 -10.74
C ALA A 81 26.67 -24.17 -10.08
N ALA A 82 25.38 -24.10 -10.41
CA ALA A 82 24.42 -23.18 -9.81
C ALA A 82 24.26 -23.43 -8.31
N LYS A 83 24.17 -24.69 -7.88
CA LYS A 83 24.10 -25.08 -6.46
C LYS A 83 25.36 -24.62 -5.71
N LYS A 84 26.55 -24.89 -6.25
CA LYS A 84 27.83 -24.45 -5.65
C LYS A 84 27.90 -22.93 -5.55
N GLY A 85 27.54 -22.22 -6.61
CA GLY A 85 27.49 -20.75 -6.62
C GLY A 85 26.51 -20.19 -5.58
N ALA A 86 25.32 -20.78 -5.48
CA ALA A 86 24.32 -20.39 -4.49
C ALA A 86 24.83 -20.58 -3.04
N LEU A 87 25.50 -21.70 -2.75
CA LEU A 87 26.07 -21.97 -1.42
C LEU A 87 27.16 -20.96 -1.04
N VAL A 88 28.07 -20.63 -1.97
CA VAL A 88 29.12 -19.62 -1.73
C VAL A 88 28.49 -18.25 -1.48
N ARG A 89 27.53 -17.84 -2.31
CA ARG A 89 26.80 -16.58 -2.12
C ARG A 89 26.09 -16.53 -0.76
N MET A 90 25.39 -17.60 -0.37
CA MET A 90 24.72 -17.69 0.93
C MET A 90 25.71 -17.57 2.08
N ARG A 91 26.93 -18.11 1.95
CA ARG A 91 27.99 -17.95 2.95
C ARG A 91 28.46 -16.50 3.05
N LEU A 92 28.58 -15.79 1.93
CA LEU A 92 29.04 -14.39 1.89
C LEU A 92 27.99 -13.38 2.36
N HIS A 93 26.72 -13.59 1.99
CA HIS A 93 25.66 -12.60 2.16
C HIS A 93 24.51 -13.05 3.07
N GLY A 94 24.53 -14.30 3.53
CA GLY A 94 23.45 -14.93 4.27
C GLY A 94 22.33 -15.44 3.36
N ASN A 95 21.36 -16.11 3.99
CA ASN A 95 20.18 -16.63 3.30
C ASN A 95 19.22 -15.50 2.89
N PHE A 96 18.82 -15.45 1.62
CA PHE A 96 17.87 -14.46 1.10
C PHE A 96 16.41 -14.83 1.41
N GLY A 97 16.13 -16.10 1.73
CA GLY A 97 14.80 -16.58 2.05
C GLY A 97 14.28 -16.13 3.41
N THR A 98 15.15 -15.63 4.29
CA THR A 98 14.76 -15.15 5.62
C THR A 98 14.15 -13.74 5.55
N PRO A 99 13.32 -13.35 6.54
CA PRO A 99 12.79 -11.98 6.62
C PRO A 99 13.89 -10.91 6.56
N GLU A 100 15.02 -11.12 7.21
CA GLU A 100 16.16 -10.21 7.24
C GLU A 100 16.86 -10.14 5.88
N GLY A 101 17.03 -11.27 5.20
CA GLY A 101 17.58 -11.34 3.85
C GLY A 101 16.72 -10.56 2.86
N ARG A 102 15.40 -10.76 2.90
CA ARG A 102 14.44 -10.01 2.07
C ARG A 102 14.45 -8.52 2.37
N LYS A 103 14.50 -8.14 3.66
CA LYS A 103 14.59 -6.72 4.08
C LYS A 103 15.86 -6.06 3.54
N ARG A 104 17.02 -6.70 3.64
CA ARG A 104 18.29 -6.22 3.08
C ARG A 104 18.23 -6.06 1.56
N GLY A 105 17.66 -7.04 0.85
CA GLY A 105 17.44 -6.95 -0.59
C GLY A 105 16.55 -5.77 -0.99
N GLY A 106 15.48 -5.53 -0.22
CA GLY A 106 14.61 -4.36 -0.39
C GLY A 106 15.36 -3.04 -0.24
N PHE A 107 16.17 -2.88 0.81
CA PHE A 107 16.98 -1.68 1.00
C PHE A 107 18.01 -1.47 -0.12
N ALA A 108 18.72 -2.52 -0.54
CA ALA A 108 19.66 -2.44 -1.65
C ALA A 108 18.96 -2.02 -2.95
N SER A 109 17.73 -2.52 -3.18
CA SER A 109 16.89 -2.12 -4.31
C SER A 109 16.53 -0.63 -4.24
N LEU A 110 16.08 -0.14 -3.06
CA LEU A 110 15.76 1.28 -2.86
C LEU A 110 16.97 2.19 -3.16
N ILE A 111 18.16 1.84 -2.66
CA ILE A 111 19.41 2.57 -2.93
C ILE A 111 19.71 2.57 -4.43
N THR A 112 19.53 1.43 -5.10
CA THR A 112 19.79 1.29 -6.54
C THR A 112 18.83 2.14 -7.36
N HIS A 113 17.53 2.10 -7.05
CA HIS A 113 16.52 2.89 -7.74
C HIS A 113 16.68 4.39 -7.51
N ALA A 114 17.08 4.81 -6.30
CA ALA A 114 17.43 6.19 -6.02
C ALA A 114 18.64 6.67 -6.84
N LYS A 115 19.71 5.85 -6.91
CA LYS A 115 20.89 6.16 -7.73
C LYS A 115 20.58 6.23 -9.21
N LYS A 116 19.73 5.33 -9.71
CA LYS A 116 19.32 5.25 -11.11
C LYS A 116 18.20 6.22 -11.48
N GLN A 117 17.64 6.97 -10.51
CA GLN A 117 16.52 7.91 -10.70
C GLN A 117 15.35 7.31 -11.49
N THR A 118 15.03 6.05 -11.23
CA THR A 118 13.89 5.38 -11.89
C THR A 118 12.56 5.84 -11.29
N ASP A 119 11.44 5.64 -11.99
CA ASP A 119 10.06 5.87 -11.49
C ASP A 119 9.59 4.90 -10.39
N PHE A 120 10.53 4.30 -9.66
CA PHE A 120 10.22 3.36 -8.58
C PHE A 120 9.50 4.09 -7.44
N LYS A 121 8.27 3.69 -7.16
CA LYS A 121 7.44 4.30 -6.12
C LYS A 121 7.92 3.85 -4.74
N VAL A 122 8.46 4.78 -3.97
CA VAL A 122 8.80 4.59 -2.56
C VAL A 122 7.63 4.96 -1.65
N LEU A 123 7.63 4.43 -0.42
CA LEU A 123 6.67 4.83 0.60
C LEU A 123 6.86 6.31 0.91
N LYS A 124 5.75 7.05 0.93
CA LYS A 124 5.75 8.46 1.33
C LYS A 124 5.92 8.54 2.84
N ASN A 125 6.88 9.34 3.27
CA ASN A 125 6.93 9.78 4.66
C ASN A 125 5.79 10.76 4.93
N ILE A 126 5.33 10.80 6.17
CA ILE A 126 4.35 11.76 6.65
C ILE A 126 4.91 12.49 7.86
N ASN A 127 4.42 13.70 8.10
CA ASN A 127 4.53 14.30 9.42
C ASN A 127 3.50 13.64 10.33
N GLU A 128 3.90 13.22 11.53
CA GLU A 128 2.98 12.74 12.56
C GLU A 128 2.59 13.94 13.45
N PRO A 129 1.39 14.53 13.29
CA PRO A 129 1.01 15.71 14.05
C PRO A 129 0.80 15.37 15.53
N ARG A 130 1.13 16.31 16.41
CA ARG A 130 0.70 16.25 17.82
C ARG A 130 -0.82 16.41 17.91
N TYR A 131 -1.39 15.95 19.03
CA TYR A 131 -2.80 16.19 19.34
C TYR A 131 -3.07 17.69 19.34
N SER A 132 -4.07 18.09 18.56
CA SER A 132 -4.40 19.49 18.28
C SER A 132 -5.85 19.58 17.81
N GLN A 133 -6.42 20.79 17.85
CA GLN A 133 -7.77 21.03 17.35
C GLN A 133 -7.91 20.68 15.86
N LYS A 134 -6.92 21.03 15.03
CA LYS A 134 -6.89 20.67 13.60
C LYS A 134 -6.96 19.15 13.41
N PHE A 135 -6.21 18.39 14.22
CA PHE A 135 -6.21 16.92 14.11
C PHE A 135 -7.53 16.32 14.61
N ALA A 136 -8.08 16.83 15.73
CA ALA A 136 -9.39 16.39 16.23
C ALA A 136 -10.51 16.64 15.22
N GLU A 137 -10.50 17.81 14.56
CA GLU A 137 -11.42 18.13 13.49
C GLU A 137 -11.28 17.20 12.28
N PHE A 138 -10.04 16.94 11.85
CA PHE A 138 -9.79 15.97 10.79
C PHE A 138 -10.33 14.57 11.14
N MET A 139 -10.18 14.14 12.40
CA MET A 139 -10.76 12.88 12.88
C MET A 139 -12.29 12.90 12.83
N GLY A 140 -12.94 14.01 13.18
CA GLY A 140 -14.39 14.18 13.05
C GLY A 140 -14.88 14.00 11.61
N ILE A 141 -14.22 14.68 10.66
CA ILE A 141 -14.51 14.56 9.22
C ILE A 141 -14.34 13.11 8.75
N LEU A 142 -13.27 12.44 9.21
CA LEU A 142 -12.96 11.07 8.82
C LEU A 142 -13.97 10.06 9.40
N PHE A 143 -14.49 10.33 10.59
CA PHE A 143 -15.48 9.46 11.23
C PHE A 143 -16.81 9.48 10.47
N GLY A 144 -17.20 10.64 9.92
CA GLY A 144 -18.40 10.75 9.10
C GLY A 144 -18.26 10.21 7.68
N ASP A 145 -17.57 10.94 6.80
CA ASP A 145 -17.46 10.62 5.37
C ASP A 145 -16.16 9.90 4.97
N GLY A 146 -15.30 9.60 5.95
CA GLY A 146 -13.99 9.00 5.72
C GLY A 146 -13.99 7.48 5.59
N HIS A 147 -13.01 7.00 4.82
CA HIS A 147 -12.64 5.60 4.66
C HIS A 147 -11.11 5.45 4.68
N VAL A 148 -10.62 4.48 5.46
CA VAL A 148 -9.20 4.11 5.52
C VAL A 148 -9.03 2.70 4.99
N SER A 149 -8.27 2.57 3.91
CA SER A 149 -7.79 1.30 3.37
C SER A 149 -6.33 1.08 3.76
N LYS A 150 -5.75 -0.08 3.40
CA LYS A 150 -4.35 -0.40 3.69
C LYS A 150 -3.34 0.62 3.14
N TYR A 151 -3.68 1.34 2.07
CA TYR A 151 -2.73 2.21 1.36
C TYR A 151 -3.25 3.63 1.09
N GLN A 152 -4.53 3.89 1.38
CA GLN A 152 -5.19 5.13 1.01
C GLN A 152 -6.20 5.55 2.06
N VAL A 153 -6.26 6.85 2.28
CA VAL A 153 -7.33 7.52 3.02
C VAL A 153 -8.16 8.30 2.01
N SER A 154 -9.48 8.16 2.08
CA SER A 154 -10.41 8.83 1.19
C SER A 154 -11.57 9.43 1.97
N ILE A 155 -11.97 10.64 1.63
CA ILE A 155 -13.18 11.30 2.16
C ILE A 155 -14.07 11.63 0.96
N THR A 156 -15.29 11.12 0.97
CA THR A 156 -16.25 11.26 -0.14
C THR A 156 -17.24 12.36 0.20
N THR A 157 -17.41 13.35 -0.68
CA THR A 157 -18.36 14.45 -0.44
C THR A 157 -19.02 14.89 -1.76
N ASN A 158 -20.00 15.79 -1.68
CA ASN A 158 -20.73 16.25 -2.84
C ASN A 158 -19.94 17.33 -3.62
N SER A 159 -19.74 17.11 -4.92
CA SER A 159 -18.94 17.99 -5.78
C SER A 159 -19.60 19.34 -6.09
N LYS A 160 -20.91 19.49 -5.86
CA LYS A 160 -21.65 20.74 -6.06
C LYS A 160 -21.79 21.52 -4.76
N THR A 161 -22.31 20.88 -3.71
CA THR A 161 -22.64 21.58 -2.45
C THR A 161 -21.44 21.75 -1.52
N ASP A 162 -20.48 20.84 -1.58
CA ASP A 162 -19.43 20.70 -0.56
C ASP A 162 -18.01 20.86 -1.17
N LYS A 163 -17.90 21.43 -2.38
CA LYS A 163 -16.61 21.66 -3.08
C LYS A 163 -15.61 22.48 -2.26
N ALA A 164 -16.08 23.53 -1.59
CA ALA A 164 -15.24 24.37 -0.73
C ALA A 164 -14.73 23.58 0.49
N HIS A 165 -15.57 22.74 1.06
CA HIS A 165 -15.18 21.84 2.16
C HIS A 165 -14.17 20.78 1.69
N ALA A 166 -14.33 20.22 0.47
CA ALA A 166 -13.35 19.31 -0.12
C ALA A 166 -11.96 19.95 -0.29
N LEU A 167 -11.92 21.24 -0.67
CA LEU A 167 -10.67 22.01 -0.76
C LEU A 167 -10.07 22.27 0.63
N PHE A 168 -10.89 22.61 1.62
CA PHE A 168 -10.46 22.75 3.01
C PHE A 168 -9.83 21.45 3.53
N ILE A 169 -10.47 20.30 3.33
CA ILE A 169 -9.94 18.98 3.73
C ILE A 169 -8.60 18.70 3.05
N LYS A 170 -8.47 19.02 1.76
CA LYS A 170 -7.23 18.82 1.01
C LYS A 170 -6.06 19.61 1.64
N GLU A 171 -6.29 20.87 1.98
CA GLU A 171 -5.27 21.69 2.64
C GLU A 171 -5.02 21.24 4.09
N LEU A 172 -6.06 20.81 4.81
CA LEU A 172 -5.93 20.26 6.17
C LEU A 172 -5.03 19.00 6.20
N ILE A 173 -5.17 18.11 5.21
CA ILE A 173 -4.29 16.93 5.05
C ILE A 173 -2.84 17.36 4.81
N LYS A 174 -2.63 18.37 3.97
CA LYS A 174 -1.30 18.90 3.67
C LYS A 174 -0.65 19.52 4.90
N ASP A 175 -1.41 20.34 5.63
CA ASP A 175 -0.97 20.98 6.88
C ASP A 175 -0.58 19.95 7.95
N LEU A 176 -1.43 18.95 8.18
CA LEU A 176 -1.23 17.97 9.26
C LEU A 176 -0.12 16.96 8.95
N PHE A 177 -0.08 16.46 7.72
CA PHE A 177 0.71 15.28 7.37
C PHE A 177 1.83 15.54 6.37
N GLY A 178 1.93 16.76 5.82
CA GLY A 178 2.95 17.12 4.82
C GLY A 178 2.77 16.41 3.48
N ILE A 179 1.61 15.79 3.23
CA ILE A 179 1.33 15.08 1.97
C ILE A 179 0.22 15.75 1.17
N SER A 180 0.34 15.72 -0.15
CA SER A 180 -0.71 16.24 -1.03
C SER A 180 -1.81 15.22 -1.29
N ALA A 181 -3.05 15.59 -0.96
CA ALA A 181 -4.24 14.88 -1.39
C ALA A 181 -4.68 15.31 -2.80
N LYS A 182 -5.30 14.40 -3.54
CA LYS A 182 -5.89 14.64 -4.87
C LYS A 182 -7.41 14.72 -4.75
N LEU A 183 -8.03 15.54 -5.59
CA LEU A 183 -9.48 15.55 -5.78
C LEU A 183 -9.83 14.69 -6.99
N LYS A 184 -10.66 13.65 -6.78
CA LYS A 184 -11.19 12.80 -7.84
C LYS A 184 -12.67 13.10 -8.02
N TYR A 185 -13.04 13.64 -9.19
CA TYR A 185 -14.41 13.98 -9.52
C TYR A 185 -15.09 12.83 -10.27
N TYR A 186 -16.34 12.54 -9.92
CA TYR A 186 -17.21 11.59 -10.61
C TYR A 186 -18.38 12.38 -11.20
N ALA A 187 -18.28 12.69 -12.50
CA ALA A 187 -19.19 13.61 -13.18
C ALA A 187 -20.66 13.18 -13.10
N ASN A 188 -20.94 11.88 -13.13
CA ASN A 188 -22.30 11.34 -13.18
C ASN A 188 -22.97 11.22 -11.79
N GLU A 189 -22.24 11.46 -10.70
CA GLU A 189 -22.71 11.17 -9.34
C GLU A 189 -22.75 12.42 -8.43
N ASN A 190 -22.41 13.60 -8.96
CA ASN A 190 -22.17 14.81 -8.15
C ASN A 190 -21.24 14.54 -6.96
N THR A 191 -20.25 13.66 -7.14
CA THR A 191 -19.35 13.19 -6.09
C THR A 191 -17.93 13.68 -6.34
N VAL A 192 -17.27 14.16 -5.29
CA VAL A 192 -15.83 14.42 -5.26
C VAL A 192 -15.21 13.66 -4.10
N VAL A 193 -14.10 12.99 -4.36
CA VAL A 193 -13.36 12.25 -3.33
C VAL A 193 -12.01 12.91 -3.12
N VAL A 194 -11.72 13.29 -1.88
CA VAL A 194 -10.41 13.73 -1.43
C VAL A 194 -9.59 12.48 -1.11
N VAL A 195 -8.56 12.17 -1.89
CA VAL A 195 -7.77 10.94 -1.78
C VAL A 195 -6.31 11.24 -1.42
N ALA A 196 -5.86 10.71 -0.30
CA ALA A 196 -4.47 10.71 0.12
C ALA A 196 -3.91 9.27 0.06
N SER A 197 -3.10 8.99 -0.96
CA SER A 197 -2.43 7.69 -1.09
C SER A 197 -1.12 7.68 -0.31
N SER A 198 -1.19 7.18 0.93
CA SER A 198 -0.05 6.95 1.82
C SER A 198 -0.36 5.81 2.79
N LYS A 199 0.48 4.76 2.75
CA LYS A 199 0.42 3.64 3.71
C LYS A 199 0.71 4.13 5.13
N ALA A 200 1.72 4.99 5.29
CA ALA A 200 2.10 5.54 6.58
C ALA A 200 0.95 6.34 7.22
N LEU A 201 0.19 7.10 6.41
CA LEU A 201 -1.01 7.81 6.91
C LEU A 201 -2.09 6.84 7.36
N ALA A 202 -2.39 5.81 6.56
CA ALA A 202 -3.39 4.82 6.93
C ALA A 202 -3.02 4.08 8.24
N GLU A 203 -1.76 3.68 8.39
CA GLU A 203 -1.26 3.05 9.61
C GLU A 203 -1.30 4.02 10.80
N PHE A 204 -0.92 5.29 10.61
CA PHE A 204 -1.00 6.32 11.64
C PHE A 204 -2.43 6.52 12.14
N LEU A 205 -3.40 6.71 11.24
CA LEU A 205 -4.81 6.92 11.63
C LEU A 205 -5.40 5.68 12.31
N ASN A 206 -5.00 4.48 11.88
CA ASN A 206 -5.41 3.24 12.55
C ASN A 206 -4.88 3.14 13.98
N ARG A 207 -3.65 3.58 14.25
CA ARG A 207 -3.14 3.70 15.64
C ARG A 207 -3.92 4.72 16.48
N HIS A 208 -4.57 5.69 15.83
CA HIS A 208 -5.35 6.75 16.49
C HIS A 208 -6.87 6.47 16.49
N GLY A 209 -7.28 5.22 16.28
CA GLY A 209 -8.67 4.79 16.48
C GLY A 209 -9.52 4.72 15.21
N MET A 210 -8.97 5.02 14.02
CA MET A 210 -9.73 4.86 12.78
C MET A 210 -9.55 3.45 12.19
N PRO A 211 -10.57 2.57 12.18
CA PRO A 211 -10.42 1.21 11.70
C PRO A 211 -10.13 1.14 10.20
N VAL A 212 -9.20 0.26 9.79
CA VAL A 212 -8.98 -0.07 8.38
C VAL A 212 -10.12 -0.95 7.85
N GLY A 213 -10.76 -0.56 6.76
CA GLY A 213 -11.83 -1.33 6.10
C GLY A 213 -13.24 -0.88 6.50
N ASN A 214 -14.16 -1.83 6.71
CA ASN A 214 -15.54 -1.51 7.09
C ASN A 214 -15.60 -1.05 8.56
N LYS A 215 -15.86 0.25 8.75
CA LYS A 215 -15.93 0.88 10.08
C LYS A 215 -17.12 0.44 10.92
N LEU A 216 -18.27 0.16 10.31
CA LEU A 216 -19.49 -0.24 11.05
C LEU A 216 -19.34 -1.64 11.66
N GLN A 217 -18.63 -2.54 10.98
CA GLN A 217 -18.40 -3.91 11.48
C GLN A 217 -17.35 -3.99 12.59
N LYS A 218 -16.48 -2.98 12.69
CA LYS A 218 -15.31 -3.01 13.59
C LYS A 218 -15.47 -2.19 14.87
N GLY A 219 -16.64 -1.58 15.06
CA GLY A 219 -16.83 -0.55 16.09
C GLY A 219 -16.15 0.75 15.68
N LEU A 220 -16.70 1.86 16.18
CA LEU A 220 -16.18 3.19 15.91
C LEU A 220 -16.46 4.06 17.13
N SER A 221 -15.48 4.12 18.03
CA SER A 221 -15.54 4.94 19.24
C SER A 221 -14.52 6.06 19.17
N ILE A 222 -14.85 7.19 19.80
CA ILE A 222 -14.01 8.39 19.78
C ILE A 222 -12.77 8.16 20.66
N PRO A 223 -11.55 8.44 20.16
CA PRO A 223 -10.33 8.29 20.94
C PRO A 223 -10.35 9.11 22.24
N ILE A 224 -9.81 8.52 23.32
CA ILE A 224 -9.78 9.13 24.66
C ILE A 224 -9.13 10.52 24.65
N TRP A 225 -8.06 10.71 23.88
CA TRP A 225 -7.38 12.01 23.81
C TRP A 225 -8.29 13.14 23.31
N ILE A 226 -9.31 12.85 22.49
CA ILE A 226 -10.34 13.81 22.08
C ILE A 226 -11.34 14.03 23.22
N LEU A 227 -11.80 12.94 23.83
CA LEU A 227 -12.77 12.98 24.93
C LEU A 227 -12.23 13.71 26.17
N SER A 228 -10.92 13.72 26.40
CA SER A 228 -10.31 14.35 27.58
C SER A 228 -10.11 15.86 27.48
N ASN A 229 -10.39 16.50 26.35
CA ASN A 229 -10.13 17.94 26.17
C ASN A 229 -11.28 18.64 25.45
N ALA A 230 -11.92 19.61 26.11
CA ALA A 230 -13.08 20.34 25.57
C ALA A 230 -12.80 21.04 24.23
N LEU A 231 -11.59 21.54 23.99
CA LEU A 231 -11.23 22.16 22.71
C LEU A 231 -11.16 21.12 21.59
N TYR A 232 -10.69 19.91 21.89
CA TYR A 232 -10.65 18.80 20.92
C TYR A 232 -12.04 18.23 20.67
N GLN A 233 -12.87 18.14 21.70
CA GLN A 233 -14.28 17.80 21.58
C GLN A 233 -15.01 18.74 20.61
N LYS A 234 -14.90 20.06 20.84
CA LYS A 234 -15.49 21.08 19.95
C LYS A 234 -15.00 20.94 18.52
N ALA A 235 -13.69 20.79 18.32
CA ALA A 235 -13.11 20.64 16.98
C ALA A 235 -13.56 19.34 16.29
N PHE A 236 -13.64 18.22 17.02
CA PHE A 236 -14.14 16.95 16.51
C PHE A 236 -15.62 17.05 16.09
N ILE A 237 -16.48 17.65 16.93
CA ILE A 237 -17.89 17.86 16.62
C ILE A 237 -18.04 18.76 15.38
N ARG A 238 -17.22 19.82 15.25
CA ARG A 238 -17.22 20.65 14.03
C ARG A 238 -16.97 19.80 12.79
N GLY A 239 -15.92 18.98 12.80
CA GLY A 239 -15.56 18.12 11.68
C GLY A 239 -16.65 17.09 11.34
N LEU A 240 -17.25 16.46 12.36
CA LEU A 240 -18.32 15.48 12.17
C LEU A 240 -19.61 16.15 11.67
N PHE A 241 -19.94 17.34 12.17
CA PHE A 241 -21.09 18.11 11.71
C PHE A 241 -20.93 18.58 10.25
N ASP A 242 -19.71 18.91 9.84
CA ASP A 242 -19.42 19.32 8.47
C ASP A 242 -19.68 18.23 7.42
N THR A 243 -19.69 16.96 7.83
CA THR A 243 -20.03 15.80 6.98
C THR A 243 -21.45 15.28 7.23
N ASP A 244 -21.70 14.80 8.45
CA ASP A 244 -22.89 14.01 8.83
C ASP A 244 -23.96 14.87 9.52
N GLY A 245 -23.64 16.15 9.69
CA GLY A 245 -24.52 17.14 10.28
C GLY A 245 -25.46 17.79 9.27
N CYS A 246 -26.58 18.27 9.79
CA CYS A 246 -27.54 19.06 9.05
C CYS A 246 -28.13 20.14 9.94
N ILE A 247 -28.21 21.36 9.42
CA ILE A 247 -29.10 22.39 9.94
C ILE A 247 -30.28 22.57 8.99
N TYR A 248 -31.48 22.62 9.57
CA TYR A 248 -32.75 22.79 8.86
C TYR A 248 -33.66 23.74 9.61
N VAL A 249 -34.69 24.25 8.92
CA VAL A 249 -35.75 25.07 9.53
C VAL A 249 -36.98 24.17 9.68
N ASP A 250 -37.38 23.94 10.91
CA ASP A 250 -38.66 23.32 11.24
C ASP A 250 -39.77 24.36 11.15
N VAL A 251 -40.87 24.02 10.49
CA VAL A 251 -41.97 24.95 10.20
C VAL A 251 -43.26 24.36 10.75
N HIS A 252 -43.78 24.97 11.80
CA HIS A 252 -45.04 24.57 12.41
C HIS A 252 -46.14 25.58 12.09
N LYS A 253 -47.31 25.07 11.69
CA LYS A 253 -48.51 25.88 11.50
C LYS A 253 -49.46 25.62 12.66
N ILE A 254 -49.64 26.63 13.51
CA ILE A 254 -50.54 26.57 14.68
C ILE A 254 -51.51 27.75 14.58
N ASN A 255 -52.81 27.49 14.59
CA ASN A 255 -53.86 28.53 14.54
C ASN A 255 -53.64 29.59 13.44
N LYS A 256 -53.34 29.13 12.21
CA LYS A 256 -53.02 29.95 11.02
C LYS A 256 -51.72 30.79 11.11
N LYS A 257 -50.98 30.75 12.23
CA LYS A 257 -49.66 31.35 12.37
C LYS A 257 -48.57 30.34 12.01
N ILE A 258 -47.50 30.81 11.37
CA ILE A 258 -46.35 30.00 10.97
C ILE A 258 -45.20 30.31 11.93
N TYR A 259 -44.70 29.27 12.59
CA TYR A 259 -43.55 29.33 13.48
C TYR A 259 -42.38 28.63 12.81
N LYS A 260 -41.22 29.28 12.79
CA LYS A 260 -39.98 28.75 12.22
C LYS A 260 -38.94 28.61 13.32
N HIS A 261 -38.36 27.42 13.45
CA HIS A 261 -37.31 27.13 14.42
C HIS A 261 -36.15 26.43 13.73
N PHE A 262 -34.92 26.70 14.14
CA PHE A 262 -33.80 25.90 13.68
C PHE A 262 -33.85 24.53 14.35
N GLY A 263 -33.52 23.50 13.58
CA GLY A 263 -33.15 22.19 14.09
C GLY A 263 -31.75 21.86 13.61
N LEU A 264 -30.92 21.33 14.50
CA LEU A 264 -29.62 20.75 14.18
C LEU A 264 -29.70 19.25 14.41
N ALA A 265 -29.24 18.47 13.44
CA ALA A 265 -29.13 17.02 13.55
C ALA A 265 -27.73 16.53 13.17
N ILE A 266 -27.26 15.46 13.81
CA ILE A 266 -26.09 14.68 13.39
C ILE A 266 -26.56 13.23 13.29
N THR A 267 -26.29 12.56 12.17
CA THR A 267 -26.76 11.19 11.92
C THR A 267 -25.59 10.24 11.76
N SER A 268 -25.59 9.12 12.50
CA SER A 268 -24.58 8.08 12.38
C SER A 268 -25.21 6.70 12.54
N TYR A 269 -24.80 5.76 11.68
CA TYR A 269 -25.17 4.35 11.79
C TYR A 269 -24.27 3.58 12.78
N ALA A 270 -23.14 4.16 13.19
CA ALA A 270 -22.30 3.62 14.26
C ALA A 270 -22.87 4.08 15.61
N GLU A 271 -23.45 3.12 16.35
CA GLU A 271 -24.11 3.38 17.63
C GLU A 271 -23.14 3.85 18.72
N GLU A 272 -21.95 3.25 18.78
CA GLU A 272 -20.87 3.67 19.69
C GLU A 272 -20.48 5.13 19.47
N LEU A 273 -20.24 5.51 18.20
CA LEU A 273 -19.93 6.89 17.84
C LEU A 273 -21.05 7.84 18.27
N LEU A 274 -22.31 7.48 17.97
CA LEU A 274 -23.44 8.35 18.31
C LEU A 274 -23.56 8.57 19.82
N ASN A 275 -23.36 7.51 20.62
CA ASN A 275 -23.36 7.58 22.07
C ASN A 275 -22.21 8.44 22.61
N ASP A 276 -21.01 8.32 22.03
CA ASP A 276 -19.87 9.15 22.42
C ASP A 276 -20.11 10.64 22.09
N VAL A 277 -20.72 10.94 20.93
CA VAL A 277 -21.08 12.32 20.55
C VAL A 277 -22.15 12.89 21.48
N ILE A 278 -23.16 12.11 21.89
CA ILE A 278 -24.18 12.54 22.85
C ILE A 278 -23.52 12.93 24.17
N LYS A 279 -22.65 12.08 24.72
CA LYS A 279 -21.92 12.35 25.97
C LYS A 279 -21.04 13.60 25.84
N MET A 280 -20.37 13.76 24.70
CA MET A 280 -19.52 14.92 24.42
C MET A 280 -20.32 16.22 24.36
N LEU A 281 -21.48 16.22 23.69
CA LEU A 281 -22.37 17.37 23.67
C LEU A 281 -22.91 17.71 25.06
N GLN A 282 -23.27 16.70 25.85
CA GLN A 282 -23.68 16.88 27.24
C GLN A 282 -22.57 17.45 28.12
N SER A 283 -21.32 16.98 27.98
CA SER A 283 -20.18 17.54 28.73
C SER A 283 -19.84 18.98 28.35
N LEU A 284 -20.19 19.39 27.13
CA LEU A 284 -20.11 20.77 26.66
C LEU A 284 -21.35 21.60 27.03
N GLY A 285 -22.28 21.04 27.81
CA GLY A 285 -23.47 21.72 28.33
C GLY A 285 -24.61 21.88 27.32
N PHE A 286 -24.61 21.12 26.22
CA PHE A 286 -25.75 21.06 25.29
C PHE A 286 -26.77 20.02 25.75
N SER A 287 -28.01 20.13 25.28
CA SER A 287 -29.11 19.23 25.61
C SER A 287 -29.52 18.41 24.38
N PRO A 288 -28.66 17.51 23.85
CA PRO A 288 -29.02 16.70 22.70
C PRO A 288 -30.20 15.79 23.03
N THR A 289 -31.12 15.67 22.08
CA THR A 289 -32.26 14.77 22.14
C THR A 289 -32.05 13.63 21.17
N HIS A 290 -32.20 12.41 21.65
CA HIS A 290 -32.02 11.18 20.89
C HIS A 290 -33.06 10.16 21.37
N ARG A 291 -33.62 9.39 20.45
CA ARG A 291 -34.43 8.21 20.78
C ARG A 291 -33.64 6.99 20.35
N THR A 292 -33.63 5.92 21.14
CA THR A 292 -32.84 4.71 20.86
C THR A 292 -33.08 4.10 19.48
N SER A 293 -34.32 4.22 18.95
CA SER A 293 -34.67 3.76 17.61
C SER A 293 -34.16 4.65 16.47
N GLN A 294 -33.68 5.86 16.77
CA GLN A 294 -33.22 6.85 15.80
C GLN A 294 -31.70 6.78 15.63
N LYS A 295 -31.24 6.94 14.39
CA LYS A 295 -29.81 7.05 14.05
C LYS A 295 -29.29 8.48 14.10
N SER A 296 -30.14 9.42 14.54
CA SER A 296 -29.85 10.84 14.56
C SER A 296 -30.04 11.40 15.97
N LEU A 297 -29.09 12.21 16.41
CA LEU A 297 -29.27 13.10 17.56
C LEU A 297 -29.68 14.48 17.08
N PHE A 298 -30.37 15.23 17.94
CA PHE A 298 -30.91 16.55 17.61
C PHE A 298 -30.65 17.59 18.70
N ILE A 299 -30.27 18.80 18.31
CA ILE A 299 -30.31 19.98 19.16
C ILE A 299 -31.45 20.88 18.64
N ARG A 300 -32.42 21.17 19.52
CA ARG A 300 -33.66 21.91 19.16
C ARG A 300 -33.79 23.26 19.89
N LYS A 301 -33.10 23.43 21.01
CA LYS A 301 -33.10 24.68 21.78
C LYS A 301 -32.39 25.78 20.97
N GLN A 302 -33.06 26.90 20.74
CA GLN A 302 -32.58 27.93 19.79
C GLN A 302 -31.32 28.64 20.29
N ASP A 303 -31.24 28.91 21.59
CA ASP A 303 -30.07 29.44 22.29
C ASP A 303 -28.87 28.48 22.16
N GLU A 304 -29.08 27.17 22.31
CA GLU A 304 -28.03 26.18 22.10
C GLU A 304 -27.57 26.10 20.65
N ILE A 305 -28.46 26.25 19.66
CA ILE A 305 -28.06 26.29 18.24
C ILE A 305 -27.21 27.54 17.96
N VAL A 306 -27.60 28.71 18.49
CA VAL A 306 -26.77 29.92 18.39
C VAL A 306 -25.40 29.69 19.02
N ARG A 307 -25.37 29.12 20.24
CA ARG A 307 -24.13 28.79 20.94
C ARG A 307 -23.27 27.79 20.18
N PHE A 308 -23.88 26.80 19.51
CA PHE A 308 -23.17 25.84 18.66
C PHE A 308 -22.39 26.56 17.56
N PHE A 309 -23.02 27.48 16.82
CA PHE A 309 -22.33 28.22 15.75
C PHE A 309 -21.31 29.23 16.27
N GLN A 310 -21.43 29.71 17.51
CA GLN A 310 -20.46 30.60 18.16
C GLN A 310 -19.23 29.83 18.69
N GLU A 311 -19.44 28.70 19.36
CA GLU A 311 -18.37 27.98 20.06
C GLU A 311 -17.72 26.86 19.24
N ILE A 312 -18.51 26.17 18.40
CA ILE A 312 -18.06 25.02 17.60
C ILE A 312 -17.87 25.46 16.16
N GLY A 313 -18.88 26.11 15.57
CA GLY A 313 -18.86 26.60 14.20
C GLY A 313 -18.89 25.48 13.15
N THR A 314 -18.55 25.83 11.92
CA THR A 314 -18.52 24.94 10.74
C THR A 314 -17.49 25.45 9.75
N ASN A 315 -16.72 24.55 9.16
CA ASN A 315 -15.83 24.86 8.02
C ASN A 315 -16.46 24.44 6.69
N ASN A 316 -17.69 23.92 6.70
CA ASN A 316 -18.50 23.69 5.51
C ASN A 316 -19.43 24.89 5.24
N PRO A 317 -19.17 25.71 4.20
CA PRO A 317 -19.97 26.91 3.92
C PRO A 317 -21.45 26.65 3.66
N LYS A 318 -21.83 25.43 3.27
CA LYS A 318 -23.22 25.01 3.07
C LYS A 318 -24.04 25.17 4.34
N HIS A 319 -23.52 24.70 5.47
CA HIS A 319 -24.22 24.73 6.75
C HIS A 319 -24.31 26.16 7.28
N TYR A 320 -23.22 26.92 7.17
CA TYR A 320 -23.21 28.32 7.58
C TYR A 320 -24.22 29.16 6.78
N LYS A 321 -24.28 28.98 5.45
CA LYS A 321 -25.27 29.66 4.60
C LYS A 321 -26.71 29.31 4.99
N ARG A 322 -26.99 28.04 5.31
CA ARG A 322 -28.32 27.60 5.77
C ARG A 322 -28.69 28.24 7.11
N TYR A 323 -27.73 28.35 8.03
CA TYR A 323 -27.92 29.03 9.31
C TYR A 323 -28.26 30.52 9.11
N LEU A 324 -27.53 31.22 8.23
CA LEU A 324 -27.80 32.64 7.95
C LEU A 324 -29.15 32.86 7.23
N ASN A 325 -29.49 32.01 6.26
CA ASN A 325 -30.66 32.19 5.42
C ASN A 325 -31.97 31.71 6.04
N GLY A 326 -31.94 31.06 7.22
CA GLY A 326 -33.14 30.51 7.84
C GLY A 326 -34.18 31.56 8.29
N GLY A 327 -33.82 32.85 8.27
CA GLY A 327 -34.79 33.95 8.43
C GLY A 327 -35.48 33.99 9.79
N ILE A 328 -34.86 33.42 10.83
CA ILE A 328 -35.36 33.48 12.21
C ILE A 328 -34.82 34.77 12.82
N PRO A 329 -35.69 35.67 13.35
CA PRO A 329 -35.22 36.88 14.00
C PRO A 329 -34.28 36.47 15.14
N LYS A 330 -33.04 36.97 15.09
CA LYS A 330 -32.12 36.86 16.21
C LYS A 330 -32.86 37.46 17.41
N ARG A 331 -33.13 36.65 18.45
CA ARG A 331 -33.64 37.22 19.69
C ARG A 331 -32.57 38.21 20.19
N PRO A 332 -33.00 39.41 20.63
CA PRO A 332 -32.10 40.49 21.04
C PRO A 332 -31.12 40.07 22.12
#